data_AF-A0A6J1DRL3-F1
#
_entry.id   AF-A0A6J1DRL3-F1
#
_cell.length_a   1.000
_cell.length_b   1.000
_cell.length_c   1.000
_cell.angle_alpha   90.00
_cell.angle_beta   90.00
_cell.angle_gamma   90.00
#
_symmetry.space_group_name_H-M   'P 1'
#
loop_
_entity.id
_entity.type
_entity.pdbx_description
1 polymer ?
#
loop_
_entity_poly.entity_id
_entity_poly.type
_entity_poly.pdbx_seq_one_letter_code
_entity_poly.pdbx_strand_id
1 'polypeptide(L)'
;MSNITVCARFRPLSSKERRDHGDAVCIQCVDSETFVFKDEKAEEFSFSFDKVFYEKSEQADVYRFLAQPIVRDALNAVNGTIITFGQTGAGKTYSMEGPGILECDVAEKGLLPRVVEGIFECTKCSDEMSKYSIKLSMVEIYMEKVRDLFDLSRDNVQIKESKSHGIMLNGVIEMPIKDPPEALLTLSKGIANRAVGETQMNIASSRSHCIYIFTIQQESTKDKRVRIGKLNLVDLAGSEKVEKTGAEGRVLEEAKTINKSLSALGNVINALTCGSTGRGNHIPYRDSKLTRILQDALGGNSRTALLCCCSPSPSNSSESLSTLRFGASCRRVWILSKFKCLRSCLYKREFFLILAPSKNRNQPTKMLLHKPFLRCRKPWKNSRPSLDSLRKRMRL
;
A
#
# COMPACT_ATOMS: atom_id res chain seq x y z
N MET A 1 3.47 -18.11 5.50
CA MET A 1 4.32 -17.19 4.73
C MET A 1 3.82 -17.26 3.30
N SER A 2 3.62 -16.13 2.66
CA SER A 2 3.16 -16.06 1.26
C SER A 2 4.17 -15.25 0.46
N ASN A 3 4.36 -15.60 -0.81
CA ASN A 3 5.17 -14.80 -1.71
C ASN A 3 4.40 -13.57 -2.19
N ILE A 4 5.12 -12.58 -2.72
CA ILE A 4 4.49 -11.52 -3.51
C ILE A 4 3.77 -12.17 -4.69
N THR A 5 2.48 -11.87 -4.87
CA THR A 5 1.74 -12.27 -6.06
C THR A 5 2.21 -11.42 -7.23
N VAL A 6 2.73 -12.03 -8.28
CA VAL A 6 3.23 -11.32 -9.47
C VAL A 6 2.39 -11.69 -10.67
N CYS A 7 1.86 -10.68 -11.36
CA CYS A 7 1.15 -10.85 -12.61
C CYS A 7 1.78 -10.00 -13.72
N ALA A 8 1.71 -10.46 -14.95
CA ALA A 8 2.02 -9.64 -16.13
C ALA A 8 0.74 -9.19 -16.82
N ARG A 9 0.77 -7.98 -17.39
CA ARG A 9 -0.29 -7.45 -18.25
C ARG A 9 0.31 -6.87 -19.52
N PHE A 10 -0.04 -7.46 -20.65
CA PHE A 10 0.26 -6.96 -21.98
C PHE A 10 -0.94 -6.19 -22.51
N ARG A 11 -0.75 -4.89 -22.76
CA ARG A 11 -1.80 -4.07 -23.40
C ARG A 11 -1.85 -4.33 -24.92
N PRO A 12 -2.93 -3.94 -25.61
CA PRO A 12 -2.94 -3.90 -27.08
C PRO A 12 -1.81 -3.01 -27.64
N LEU A 13 -1.40 -3.26 -28.89
CA LEU A 13 -0.49 -2.37 -29.62
C LEU A 13 -1.12 -0.99 -29.79
N SER A 14 -0.35 0.06 -29.49
CA SER A 14 -0.77 1.45 -29.68
C SER A 14 -0.74 1.83 -31.16
N SER A 15 -1.47 2.88 -31.53
CA SER A 15 -1.48 3.37 -32.92
C SER A 15 -0.09 3.78 -33.42
N LYS A 16 0.80 4.22 -32.52
CA LYS A 16 2.19 4.53 -32.88
C LYS A 16 2.98 3.26 -33.17
N GLU A 17 2.91 2.26 -32.29
CA GLU A 17 3.61 0.98 -32.48
C GLU A 17 3.13 0.24 -33.73
N ARG A 18 1.83 0.28 -34.03
CA ARG A 18 1.29 -0.30 -35.28
C ARG A 18 1.79 0.39 -36.54
N ARG A 19 2.02 1.71 -36.49
CA ARG A 19 2.62 2.43 -37.62
C ARG A 19 4.09 2.08 -37.81
N ASP A 20 4.83 1.94 -36.71
CA ASP A 20 6.28 1.74 -36.75
C ASP A 20 6.66 0.29 -37.09
N HIS A 21 5.87 -0.70 -36.63
CA HIS A 21 6.21 -2.14 -36.71
C HIS A 21 5.05 -3.05 -37.15
N GLY A 22 3.93 -2.49 -37.62
CA GLY A 22 2.75 -3.28 -37.98
C GLY A 22 2.16 -4.03 -36.78
N ASP A 23 1.60 -5.21 -37.02
CA ASP A 23 1.01 -6.06 -35.98
C ASP A 23 2.02 -7.02 -35.34
N ALA A 24 3.32 -6.76 -35.50
CA ALA A 24 4.36 -7.59 -34.90
C ALA A 24 4.34 -7.48 -33.37
N VAL A 25 4.41 -8.63 -32.70
CA VAL A 25 4.45 -8.72 -31.22
C VAL A 25 5.62 -9.57 -30.73
N CYS A 26 6.18 -9.22 -29.58
CA CYS A 26 7.31 -9.90 -28.94
C CYS A 26 6.88 -10.94 -27.89
N ILE A 27 5.59 -11.26 -27.82
CA ILE A 27 4.98 -12.13 -26.81
C ILE A 27 4.23 -13.28 -27.48
N GLN A 28 4.50 -14.51 -27.06
CA GLN A 28 3.76 -15.70 -27.44
C GLN A 28 3.06 -16.27 -26.21
N CYS A 29 1.73 -16.23 -26.24
CA CYS A 29 0.87 -16.81 -25.21
C CYS A 29 1.01 -18.33 -25.22
N VAL A 30 1.30 -18.91 -24.06
CA VAL A 30 1.27 -20.38 -23.86
C VAL A 30 0.03 -20.74 -23.08
N ASP A 31 -0.12 -20.17 -21.88
CA ASP A 31 -1.32 -20.32 -21.05
C ASP A 31 -1.55 -19.08 -20.17
N SER A 32 -2.35 -19.21 -19.11
CA SER A 32 -2.72 -18.10 -18.24
C SER A 32 -1.70 -17.72 -17.17
N GLU A 33 -0.60 -18.45 -17.06
CA GLU A 33 0.50 -18.28 -16.12
C GLU A 33 1.87 -18.22 -16.83
N THR A 34 2.00 -18.87 -17.99
CA THR A 34 3.24 -19.01 -18.76
C THR A 34 3.17 -18.36 -20.13
N PHE A 35 4.31 -17.83 -20.57
CA PHE A 35 4.47 -17.22 -21.89
C PHE A 35 5.94 -17.23 -22.33
N VAL A 36 6.15 -17.09 -23.63
CA VAL A 36 7.48 -16.91 -24.24
C VAL A 36 7.62 -15.48 -24.72
N PHE A 37 8.70 -14.82 -24.34
CA PHE A 37 9.02 -13.45 -24.69
C PHE A 37 10.25 -13.40 -25.59
N LYS A 38 10.18 -12.68 -26.71
CA LYS A 38 11.28 -12.49 -27.67
C LYS A 38 11.94 -11.14 -27.45
N ASP A 39 13.25 -11.12 -27.26
CA ASP A 39 14.00 -9.87 -27.18
C ASP A 39 14.35 -9.30 -28.56
N GLU A 40 15.09 -8.19 -28.60
CA GLU A 40 15.54 -7.52 -29.84
C GLU A 40 16.42 -8.42 -30.73
N LYS A 41 17.08 -9.42 -30.15
CA LYS A 41 17.94 -10.39 -30.86
C LYS A 41 17.18 -11.66 -31.27
N ALA A 42 15.87 -11.69 -31.08
CA ALA A 42 15.02 -12.86 -31.25
C ALA A 42 15.39 -14.04 -30.33
N GLU A 43 16.07 -13.79 -29.22
CA GLU A 43 16.26 -14.78 -28.16
C GLU A 43 14.94 -14.97 -27.41
N GLU A 44 14.56 -16.24 -27.19
CA GLU A 44 13.32 -16.61 -26.51
C GLU A 44 13.56 -16.82 -25.01
N PHE A 45 12.77 -16.11 -24.19
CA PHE A 45 12.76 -16.22 -22.74
C PHE A 45 11.40 -16.73 -22.27
N SER A 46 11.38 -17.87 -21.58
CA SER A 46 10.16 -18.37 -20.94
C SER A 46 9.99 -17.76 -19.55
N PHE A 47 8.81 -17.23 -19.26
CA PHE A 47 8.44 -16.71 -17.95
C PHE A 47 7.19 -17.43 -17.42
N SER A 48 7.15 -17.56 -16.09
CA SER A 48 5.97 -18.05 -15.35
C SER A 48 5.66 -17.10 -14.20
N PHE A 49 4.42 -16.64 -14.15
CA PHE A 49 3.85 -15.76 -13.13
C PHE A 49 2.56 -16.33 -12.57
N ASP A 50 1.99 -15.70 -11.54
CA ASP A 50 0.76 -16.18 -10.92
C ASP A 50 -0.47 -15.92 -11.80
N LYS A 51 -0.41 -14.92 -12.70
CA LYS A 51 -1.34 -14.72 -13.82
C LYS A 51 -0.74 -13.85 -14.91
N VAL A 52 -1.14 -14.10 -16.15
CA VAL A 52 -0.84 -13.27 -17.31
C VAL A 52 -2.14 -12.78 -17.92
N PHE A 53 -2.24 -11.46 -18.07
CA PHE A 53 -3.32 -10.77 -18.74
C PHE A 53 -2.84 -10.35 -20.13
N TYR A 54 -3.55 -10.79 -21.16
CA TYR A 54 -3.21 -10.51 -22.57
C TYR A 54 -4.12 -9.41 -23.12
N GLU A 55 -4.01 -9.14 -24.41
CA GLU A 55 -4.73 -8.06 -25.11
C GLU A 55 -6.24 -8.05 -24.85
N LYS A 56 -6.86 -9.23 -24.76
CA LYS A 56 -8.32 -9.39 -24.57
C LYS A 56 -8.77 -9.39 -23.10
N SER A 57 -7.84 -9.30 -22.15
CA SER A 57 -8.17 -9.35 -20.73
C SER A 57 -8.83 -8.05 -20.27
N GLU A 58 -9.97 -8.16 -19.63
CA GLU A 58 -10.73 -7.00 -19.16
C GLU A 58 -10.19 -6.45 -17.83
N GLN A 59 -10.48 -5.18 -17.54
CA GLN A 59 -10.12 -4.58 -16.24
C GLN A 59 -10.76 -5.33 -15.06
N ALA A 60 -11.96 -5.87 -15.27
CA ALA A 60 -12.66 -6.68 -14.27
C ALA A 60 -11.88 -7.96 -13.91
N ASP A 61 -11.22 -8.60 -14.88
CA ASP A 61 -10.40 -9.80 -14.63
C ASP A 61 -9.19 -9.48 -13.77
N VAL A 62 -8.51 -8.36 -14.09
CA VAL A 62 -7.37 -7.86 -13.33
C VAL A 62 -7.79 -7.59 -11.88
N TYR A 63 -8.92 -6.92 -11.67
CA TYR A 63 -9.45 -6.66 -10.33
C TYR A 63 -9.80 -7.95 -9.57
N ARG A 64 -10.54 -8.87 -10.20
CA ARG A 64 -11.01 -10.12 -9.56
C ARG A 64 -9.85 -10.97 -9.06
N PHE A 65 -8.78 -11.07 -9.85
CA PHE A 65 -7.62 -11.88 -9.47
C PHE A 65 -6.69 -11.16 -8.49
N LEU A 66 -6.31 -9.90 -8.76
CA LEU A 66 -5.29 -9.20 -7.97
C LEU A 66 -5.86 -8.48 -6.74
N ALA A 67 -6.87 -7.64 -6.94
CA ALA A 67 -7.30 -6.68 -5.94
C ALA A 67 -8.34 -7.24 -4.98
N GLN A 68 -9.31 -8.01 -5.48
CA GLN A 68 -10.41 -8.51 -4.65
C GLN A 68 -9.94 -9.30 -3.42
N PRO A 69 -8.96 -10.22 -3.50
CA PRO A 69 -8.46 -10.91 -2.31
C PRO A 69 -7.79 -9.96 -1.31
N ILE A 70 -7.06 -8.96 -1.80
CA ILE A 70 -6.34 -7.99 -0.96
C ILE A 70 -7.33 -7.03 -0.28
N VAL A 71 -8.40 -6.63 -0.97
CA VAL A 71 -9.49 -5.83 -0.38
C VAL A 71 -10.14 -6.60 0.78
N ARG A 72 -10.50 -7.87 0.57
CA ARG A 72 -11.08 -8.71 1.63
C ARG A 72 -10.15 -8.83 2.84
N ASP A 73 -8.86 -8.99 2.61
CA ASP A 73 -7.85 -9.04 3.67
C ASP A 73 -7.72 -7.70 4.41
N ALA A 74 -7.78 -6.57 3.70
CA ALA A 74 -7.77 -5.24 4.29
C ALA A 74 -8.95 -4.98 5.23
N LEU A 75 -10.17 -5.42 4.86
CA LEU A 75 -11.32 -5.38 5.76
C LEU A 75 -11.15 -6.24 7.02
N ASN A 76 -10.36 -7.32 6.92
CA ASN A 76 -10.00 -8.19 8.03
C ASN A 76 -8.74 -7.71 8.79
N ALA A 77 -8.35 -6.45 8.61
CA ALA A 77 -7.22 -5.81 9.27
C ALA A 77 -5.85 -6.46 8.98
N VAL A 78 -5.70 -6.97 7.76
CA VAL A 78 -4.42 -7.35 7.17
C VAL A 78 -4.03 -6.26 6.18
N ASN A 79 -2.81 -5.72 6.30
CA ASN A 79 -2.35 -4.72 5.34
C ASN A 79 -2.30 -5.32 3.93
N GLY A 80 -2.63 -4.52 2.93
CA GLY A 80 -2.60 -4.88 1.52
C GLY A 80 -1.83 -3.85 0.70
N THR A 81 -1.10 -4.28 -0.33
CA THR A 81 -0.43 -3.37 -1.26
C THR A 81 -0.48 -3.89 -2.68
N ILE A 82 -0.92 -3.06 -3.62
CA ILE A 82 -0.96 -3.37 -5.06
C ILE A 82 -0.04 -2.38 -5.77
N ILE A 83 0.93 -2.87 -6.53
CA ILE A 83 1.94 -2.05 -7.20
C ILE A 83 1.85 -2.27 -8.70
N THR A 84 1.72 -1.21 -9.49
CA THR A 84 1.91 -1.27 -10.95
C THR A 84 3.33 -0.86 -11.30
N PHE A 85 4.00 -1.64 -12.16
CA PHE A 85 5.39 -1.42 -12.54
C PHE A 85 5.62 -1.68 -14.03
N GLY A 86 6.49 -0.88 -14.67
CA GLY A 86 6.82 -0.98 -16.09
C GLY A 86 7.15 0.36 -16.71
N GLN A 87 7.52 0.38 -17.99
CA GLN A 87 7.88 1.59 -18.70
C GLN A 87 6.71 2.59 -18.85
N THR A 88 7.02 3.84 -19.16
CA THR A 88 6.02 4.82 -19.60
C THR A 88 5.25 4.33 -20.81
N GLY A 89 3.93 4.53 -20.77
CA GLY A 89 3.03 4.06 -21.82
C GLY A 89 2.73 2.55 -21.78
N ALA A 90 3.24 1.78 -20.80
CA ALA A 90 2.91 0.35 -20.68
C ALA A 90 1.51 0.05 -20.11
N GLY A 91 0.78 1.07 -19.64
CA GLY A 91 -0.56 0.92 -19.08
C GLY A 91 -0.63 0.80 -17.56
N LYS A 92 0.34 1.35 -16.82
CA LYS A 92 0.33 1.41 -15.34
C LYS A 92 -0.88 2.22 -14.82
N THR A 93 -0.96 3.49 -15.20
CA THR A 93 -2.07 4.39 -14.84
C THR A 93 -3.41 3.90 -15.40
N TYR A 94 -3.45 3.37 -16.63
CA TYR A 94 -4.68 2.75 -17.17
C TYR A 94 -5.14 1.55 -16.34
N SER A 95 -4.22 0.72 -15.83
CA SER A 95 -4.58 -0.37 -14.93
C SER A 95 -5.08 0.15 -13.59
N MET A 96 -4.48 1.23 -13.08
CA MET A 96 -4.83 1.80 -11.78
C MET A 96 -6.14 2.59 -11.82
N GLU A 97 -6.24 3.58 -12.68
CA GLU A 97 -7.34 4.55 -12.73
C GLU A 97 -8.37 4.20 -13.82
N GLY A 98 -7.92 3.60 -14.93
CA GLY A 98 -8.69 3.52 -16.17
C GLY A 98 -8.48 4.76 -17.05
N PRO A 99 -9.34 4.99 -18.06
CA PRO A 99 -9.30 6.22 -18.85
C PRO A 99 -9.81 7.46 -18.07
N GLY A 100 -10.57 7.25 -17.00
CA GLY A 100 -11.04 8.30 -16.09
C GLY A 100 -11.75 7.69 -14.88
N ILE A 101 -11.65 8.33 -13.71
CA ILE A 101 -12.24 7.79 -12.46
C ILE A 101 -13.73 8.11 -12.31
N LEU A 102 -14.16 9.29 -12.75
CA LEU A 102 -15.55 9.74 -12.65
C LEU A 102 -16.39 9.30 -13.86
N GLU A 103 -15.82 9.46 -15.04
CA GLU A 103 -16.49 9.23 -16.32
C GLU A 103 -15.68 8.23 -17.12
N CYS A 104 -16.09 6.97 -17.09
CA CYS A 104 -15.60 5.93 -17.99
C CYS A 104 -16.62 4.81 -18.12
N ASP A 105 -16.49 4.06 -19.22
CA ASP A 105 -17.24 2.84 -19.42
C ASP A 105 -16.98 1.84 -18.28
N VAL A 106 -18.03 1.17 -17.84
CA VAL A 106 -17.96 0.22 -16.72
C VAL A 106 -16.93 -0.89 -16.97
N ALA A 107 -16.74 -1.29 -18.23
CA ALA A 107 -15.72 -2.25 -18.64
C ALA A 107 -14.29 -1.72 -18.47
N GLU A 108 -14.08 -0.42 -18.64
CA GLU A 108 -12.77 0.23 -18.64
C GLU A 108 -12.32 0.78 -17.28
N LYS A 109 -13.22 0.83 -16.29
CA LYS A 109 -12.91 1.16 -14.89
C LYS A 109 -11.66 0.41 -14.41
N GLY A 110 -10.64 1.15 -13.98
CA GLY A 110 -9.40 0.59 -13.44
C GLY A 110 -9.57 -0.07 -12.07
N LEU A 111 -8.44 -0.45 -11.47
CA LEU A 111 -8.38 -1.07 -10.15
C LEU A 111 -8.96 -0.17 -9.05
N LEU A 112 -8.62 1.12 -9.08
CA LEU A 112 -8.96 2.09 -8.04
C LEU A 112 -10.48 2.29 -7.86
N PRO A 113 -11.29 2.60 -8.89
CA PRO A 113 -12.74 2.68 -8.74
C PRO A 113 -13.37 1.35 -8.30
N ARG A 114 -12.88 0.20 -8.80
CA ARG A 114 -13.37 -1.13 -8.41
C ARG A 114 -12.99 -1.50 -6.98
N VAL A 115 -11.84 -1.04 -6.48
CA VAL A 115 -11.43 -1.20 -5.08
C VAL A 115 -12.35 -0.40 -4.17
N VAL A 116 -12.68 0.84 -4.54
CA VAL A 116 -13.65 1.65 -3.78
C VAL A 116 -14.98 0.91 -3.69
N GLU A 117 -15.55 0.49 -4.82
CA GLU A 117 -16.79 -0.29 -4.87
C GLU A 117 -16.69 -1.55 -4.00
N GLY A 118 -15.63 -2.34 -4.18
CA GLY A 118 -15.42 -3.58 -3.45
C GLY A 118 -15.23 -3.42 -1.95
N ILE A 119 -14.60 -2.34 -1.48
CA ILE A 119 -14.52 -2.03 -0.04
C ILE A 119 -15.93 -1.88 0.53
N PHE A 120 -16.74 -1.01 -0.09
CA PHE A 120 -18.08 -0.72 0.41
C PHE A 120 -19.03 -1.92 0.26
N GLU A 121 -18.92 -2.71 -0.80
CA GLU A 121 -19.65 -3.99 -0.93
C GLU A 121 -19.30 -4.96 0.20
N CYS A 122 -18.01 -5.15 0.48
CA CYS A 122 -17.58 -6.02 1.57
C CYS A 122 -18.04 -5.53 2.95
N THR A 123 -18.11 -4.21 3.18
CA THR A 123 -18.68 -3.68 4.43
C THR A 123 -20.17 -3.98 4.57
N LYS A 124 -20.94 -3.94 3.48
CA LYS A 124 -22.39 -4.26 3.49
C LYS A 124 -22.66 -5.74 3.72
N CYS A 125 -21.78 -6.62 3.23
CA CYS A 125 -21.89 -8.06 3.41
C CYS A 125 -21.36 -8.56 4.76
N SER A 126 -20.69 -7.72 5.54
CA SER A 126 -20.16 -8.09 6.86
C SER A 126 -21.24 -8.13 7.95
N ASP A 127 -21.03 -8.92 9.00
CA ASP A 127 -21.96 -9.02 10.13
C ASP A 127 -22.31 -7.65 10.71
N GLU A 128 -23.59 -7.44 11.08
CA GLU A 128 -24.12 -6.20 11.72
C GLU A 128 -23.38 -5.79 13.01
N MET A 129 -22.49 -6.65 13.52
CA MET A 129 -21.71 -6.44 14.73
C MET A 129 -20.36 -5.74 14.51
N SER A 130 -20.06 -5.27 13.30
CA SER A 130 -18.85 -4.51 13.00
C SER A 130 -19.19 -3.13 12.44
N LYS A 131 -18.64 -2.07 13.04
CA LYS A 131 -18.69 -0.72 12.48
C LYS A 131 -17.41 -0.43 11.72
N TYR A 132 -17.54 0.09 10.51
CA TYR A 132 -16.40 0.45 9.67
C TYR A 132 -16.28 1.98 9.55
N SER A 133 -15.05 2.48 9.66
CA SER A 133 -14.68 3.84 9.32
C SER A 133 -13.55 3.77 8.30
N ILE A 134 -13.77 4.37 7.13
CA ILE A 134 -12.82 4.33 6.02
C ILE A 134 -12.31 5.76 5.81
N LYS A 135 -10.99 5.88 5.65
CA LYS A 135 -10.33 7.13 5.30
C LYS A 135 -9.44 6.94 4.10
N LEU A 136 -9.33 7.98 3.29
CA LEU A 136 -8.53 8.04 2.09
C LEU A 136 -7.44 9.11 2.25
N SER A 137 -6.22 8.75 1.89
CA SER A 137 -5.09 9.66 1.70
C SER A 137 -4.48 9.43 0.33
N MET A 138 -3.93 10.48 -0.28
CA MET A 138 -3.30 10.39 -1.59
C MET A 138 -2.00 11.19 -1.55
N VAL A 139 -0.88 10.54 -1.86
CA VAL A 139 0.44 11.17 -1.83
C VAL A 139 1.20 10.90 -3.12
N GLU A 140 2.08 11.83 -3.44
CA GLU A 140 2.98 11.73 -4.59
C GLU A 140 4.42 11.78 -4.10
N ILE A 141 5.28 10.95 -4.69
CA ILE A 141 6.73 11.02 -4.50
C ILE A 141 7.33 11.59 -5.78
N TYR A 142 7.87 12.80 -5.67
CA TYR A 142 8.54 13.50 -6.76
C TYR A 142 9.87 14.04 -6.26
N MET A 143 10.96 13.73 -6.97
CA MET A 143 12.33 14.11 -6.58
C MET A 143 12.67 13.84 -5.10
N GLU A 144 12.33 12.64 -4.59
CA GLU A 144 12.55 12.25 -3.17
C GLU A 144 11.86 13.15 -2.12
N LYS A 145 10.87 13.95 -2.55
CA LYS A 145 9.92 14.65 -1.68
C LYS A 145 8.56 13.96 -1.72
N VAL A 146 7.93 13.83 -0.56
CA VAL A 146 6.57 13.28 -0.43
C VAL A 146 5.59 14.45 -0.35
N ARG A 147 4.70 14.60 -1.31
CA ARG A 147 3.68 15.65 -1.37
C ARG A 147 2.30 15.09 -1.04
N ASP A 148 1.52 15.84 -0.29
CA ASP A 148 0.11 15.53 -0.06
C ASP A 148 -0.73 16.07 -1.22
N LEU A 149 -1.51 15.19 -1.86
CA LEU A 149 -2.36 15.56 -2.99
C LEU A 149 -3.74 16.08 -2.57
N PHE A 150 -4.07 16.08 -1.27
CA PHE A 150 -5.25 16.75 -0.72
C PHE A 150 -4.93 18.10 -0.06
N ASP A 151 -3.65 18.39 0.20
CA ASP A 151 -3.17 19.70 0.67
C ASP A 151 -1.79 20.01 0.09
N LEU A 152 -1.80 20.73 -1.04
CA LEU A 152 -0.60 21.10 -1.79
C LEU A 152 0.36 22.02 -1.03
N SER A 153 -0.05 22.61 0.10
CA SER A 153 0.86 23.39 0.96
C SER A 153 1.88 22.49 1.68
N ARG A 154 1.60 21.19 1.80
CA ARG A 154 2.46 20.20 2.46
C ARG A 154 3.40 19.55 1.46
N ASP A 155 4.41 20.30 1.05
CA ASP A 155 5.55 19.77 0.31
C ASP A 155 6.55 19.10 1.29
N ASN A 156 6.88 17.83 1.07
CA ASN A 156 7.85 17.03 1.83
C ASN A 156 7.41 16.53 3.23
N VAL A 157 6.33 15.75 3.25
CA VAL A 157 5.84 15.00 4.41
C VAL A 157 6.89 14.03 4.98
N GLN A 158 6.97 13.95 6.31
CA GLN A 158 7.90 13.07 7.00
C GLN A 158 7.39 11.63 7.11
N ILE A 159 8.25 10.67 6.74
CA ILE A 159 8.03 9.23 6.94
C ILE A 159 8.53 8.83 8.33
N LYS A 160 7.61 8.33 9.17
CA LYS A 160 7.90 7.81 10.51
C LYS A 160 7.65 6.31 10.57
N GLU A 161 8.41 5.62 11.42
CA GLU A 161 8.26 4.20 11.69
C GLU A 161 7.75 4.01 13.11
N SER A 162 6.67 3.24 13.26
CA SER A 162 6.10 2.90 14.57
C SER A 162 6.08 1.38 14.74
N LYS A 163 6.50 0.91 15.93
CA LYS A 163 6.49 -0.53 16.26
C LYS A 163 5.09 -1.15 16.20
N SER A 164 4.04 -0.37 16.47
CA SER A 164 2.65 -0.85 16.46
C SER A 164 1.96 -0.68 15.11
N HIS A 165 2.27 0.40 14.38
CA HIS A 165 1.54 0.77 13.16
C HIS A 165 2.31 0.54 11.85
N GLY A 166 3.60 0.20 11.93
CA GLY A 166 4.49 0.11 10.78
C GLY A 166 4.86 1.51 10.27
N ILE A 167 4.97 1.65 8.95
CA ILE A 167 5.27 2.94 8.31
C ILE A 167 4.04 3.86 8.35
N MET A 168 4.27 5.11 8.74
CA MET A 168 3.26 6.17 8.80
C MET A 168 3.77 7.46 8.18
N LEU A 169 2.89 8.14 7.46
CA LEU A 169 3.17 9.46 6.88
C LEU A 169 2.60 10.52 7.83
N ASN A 170 3.49 11.22 8.54
CA ASN A 170 3.06 12.17 9.55
C ASN A 170 2.67 13.50 8.92
N GLY A 171 1.40 13.91 9.10
CA GLY A 171 0.89 15.15 8.55
C GLY A 171 0.27 15.02 7.16
N VAL A 172 -0.02 13.79 6.69
CA VAL A 172 -0.90 13.60 5.52
C VAL A 172 -2.35 13.76 5.95
N ILE A 173 -3.16 14.39 5.12
CA ILE A 173 -4.60 14.47 5.31
C ILE A 173 -5.25 13.10 5.09
N GLU A 174 -6.04 12.67 6.08
CA GLU A 174 -6.91 11.51 5.98
C GLU A 174 -8.36 11.99 5.80
N MET A 175 -8.86 11.93 4.56
CA MET A 175 -10.24 12.30 4.23
C MET A 175 -11.18 11.16 4.59
N PRO A 176 -12.15 11.34 5.51
CA PRO A 176 -13.16 10.32 5.77
C PRO A 176 -14.07 10.17 4.54
N ILE A 177 -14.39 8.93 4.16
CA ILE A 177 -15.28 8.63 3.04
C ILE A 177 -16.44 7.75 3.50
N LYS A 178 -17.68 8.09 3.10
CA LYS A 178 -18.90 7.42 3.56
C LYS A 178 -19.55 6.54 2.51
N ASP A 179 -19.35 6.87 1.24
CA ASP A 179 -19.92 6.13 0.12
C ASP A 179 -18.98 6.12 -1.11
N PRO A 180 -19.21 5.22 -2.08
CA PRO A 180 -18.39 5.15 -3.29
C PRO A 180 -18.36 6.46 -4.10
N PRO A 181 -19.50 7.15 -4.38
CA PRO A 181 -19.47 8.43 -5.10
C PRO A 181 -18.58 9.49 -4.44
N GLU A 182 -18.68 9.69 -3.12
CA GLU A 182 -17.85 10.64 -2.36
C GLU A 182 -16.36 10.27 -2.45
N ALA A 183 -16.05 8.97 -2.38
CA ALA A 183 -14.69 8.48 -2.52
C ALA A 183 -14.13 8.75 -3.93
N LEU A 184 -14.89 8.48 -4.99
CA LEU A 184 -14.49 8.75 -6.38
C LEU A 184 -14.30 10.26 -6.63
N LEU A 185 -15.18 11.10 -6.10
CA LEU A 185 -15.04 12.56 -6.17
C LEU A 185 -13.76 13.03 -5.46
N THR A 186 -13.48 12.47 -4.29
CA THR A 186 -12.27 12.79 -3.52
C THR A 186 -11.00 12.38 -4.26
N LEU A 187 -10.99 11.17 -4.85
CA LEU A 187 -9.90 10.70 -5.70
C LEU A 187 -9.69 11.63 -6.91
N SER A 188 -10.78 12.02 -7.58
CA SER A 188 -10.72 12.94 -8.71
C SER A 188 -10.09 14.29 -8.36
N LYS A 189 -10.35 14.82 -7.15
CA LYS A 189 -9.69 16.04 -6.67
C LYS A 189 -8.18 15.85 -6.52
N GLY A 190 -7.75 14.72 -5.95
CA GLY A 190 -6.33 14.41 -5.81
C GLY A 190 -5.62 14.22 -7.17
N ILE A 191 -6.29 13.60 -8.14
CA ILE A 191 -5.78 13.45 -9.52
C ILE A 191 -5.68 14.81 -10.21
N ALA A 192 -6.69 15.68 -10.07
CA ALA A 192 -6.64 17.03 -10.60
C ALA A 192 -5.47 17.83 -9.99
N ASN A 193 -5.26 17.72 -8.67
CA ASN A 193 -4.13 18.35 -7.98
C ASN A 193 -2.78 17.83 -8.48
N ARG A 194 -2.67 16.52 -8.75
CA ARG A 194 -1.49 15.92 -9.39
C ARG A 194 -1.24 16.54 -10.77
N ALA A 195 -2.27 16.63 -11.62
CA ALA A 195 -2.18 17.22 -12.95
C ALA A 195 -1.85 18.73 -12.92
N VAL A 196 -2.33 19.48 -11.91
CA VAL A 196 -1.92 20.87 -11.69
C VAL A 196 -0.43 20.94 -11.33
N GLY A 197 0.05 20.03 -10.47
CA GLY A 197 1.48 19.90 -10.17
C GLY A 197 2.32 19.61 -11.42
N GLU A 198 1.79 18.78 -12.32
CA GLU A 198 2.39 18.46 -13.62
C GLU A 198 2.58 19.69 -14.50
N THR A 199 1.52 20.48 -14.68
CA THR A 199 1.57 21.70 -15.51
C THR A 199 2.43 22.81 -14.89
N GLN A 200 2.33 23.03 -13.57
CA GLN A 200 3.08 24.11 -12.89
C GLN A 200 4.58 23.83 -12.80
N MET A 201 4.98 22.56 -12.75
CA MET A 201 6.38 22.16 -12.57
C MET A 201 7.00 21.48 -13.81
N ASN A 202 6.27 21.42 -14.93
CA ASN A 202 6.62 20.63 -16.12
C ASN A 202 6.90 19.14 -15.82
N ILE A 203 6.22 18.60 -14.81
CA ILE A 203 6.36 17.20 -14.41
C ILE A 203 5.46 16.38 -15.33
N ALA A 204 5.97 15.28 -15.85
CA ALA A 204 5.12 14.30 -16.52
C ALA A 204 4.60 13.30 -15.47
N SER A 205 3.36 12.84 -15.57
CA SER A 205 2.82 11.79 -14.68
C SER A 205 3.69 10.53 -14.63
N SER A 206 4.47 10.27 -15.68
CA SER A 206 5.48 9.22 -15.78
C SER A 206 6.71 9.41 -14.87
N ARG A 207 6.85 10.58 -14.25
CA ARG A 207 8.04 11.02 -13.52
C ARG A 207 7.81 11.18 -12.02
N SER A 208 6.65 10.76 -11.52
CA SER A 208 6.35 10.69 -10.10
C SER A 208 5.68 9.37 -9.75
N HIS A 209 5.83 8.95 -8.49
CA HIS A 209 5.12 7.79 -7.96
C HIS A 209 3.87 8.26 -7.22
N CYS A 210 2.72 7.71 -7.54
CA CYS A 210 1.47 8.03 -6.86
C CYS A 210 1.05 6.90 -5.93
N ILE A 211 0.58 7.23 -4.73
CA ILE A 211 0.16 6.25 -3.72
C ILE A 211 -1.21 6.65 -3.17
N TYR A 212 -2.20 5.79 -3.38
CA TYR A 212 -3.53 5.87 -2.81
C TYR A 212 -3.57 4.98 -1.56
N ILE A 213 -3.96 5.54 -0.42
CA ILE A 213 -3.91 4.88 0.88
C ILE A 213 -5.31 4.87 1.46
N PHE A 214 -5.92 3.68 1.52
CA PHE A 214 -7.17 3.45 2.23
C PHE A 214 -6.87 2.91 3.63
N THR A 215 -7.27 3.63 4.66
CA THR A 215 -7.22 3.16 6.05
C THR A 215 -8.60 2.71 6.47
N ILE A 216 -8.75 1.42 6.74
CA ILE A 216 -10.01 0.77 7.12
C ILE A 216 -9.93 0.44 8.60
N GLN A 217 -10.73 1.14 9.40
CA GLN A 217 -10.87 0.88 10.82
C GLN A 217 -12.15 0.08 11.07
N GLN A 218 -12.01 -1.13 11.63
CA GLN A 218 -13.10 -1.99 12.05
C GLN A 218 -13.21 -1.93 13.58
N GLU A 219 -14.38 -1.54 14.09
CA GLU A 219 -14.72 -1.60 15.50
C GLU A 219 -15.74 -2.71 15.74
N SER A 220 -15.36 -3.70 16.55
CA SER A 220 -16.28 -4.77 16.96
C SER A 220 -17.22 -4.27 18.05
N THR A 221 -18.53 -4.38 17.84
CA THR A 221 -19.54 -3.98 18.84
C THR A 221 -19.54 -4.90 20.07
N LYS A 222 -19.11 -6.16 19.91
CA LYS A 222 -18.99 -7.15 21.00
C LYS A 222 -17.84 -6.85 21.96
N ASP A 223 -16.64 -6.64 21.43
CA ASP A 223 -15.42 -6.56 22.25
C ASP A 223 -14.87 -5.13 22.40
N LYS A 224 -15.46 -4.13 21.73
CA LYS A 224 -14.91 -2.76 21.57
C LYS A 224 -13.44 -2.75 21.11
N ARG A 225 -13.02 -3.81 20.43
CA ARG A 225 -11.68 -3.92 19.84
C ARG A 225 -11.68 -3.19 18.52
N VAL A 226 -10.63 -2.39 18.31
CA VAL A 226 -10.41 -1.67 17.07
C VAL A 226 -9.30 -2.40 16.32
N ARG A 227 -9.60 -2.76 15.08
CA ARG A 227 -8.64 -3.33 14.14
C ARG A 227 -8.48 -2.36 12.97
N ILE A 228 -7.27 -2.28 12.44
CA ILE A 228 -6.95 -1.35 11.35
C ILE A 228 -6.23 -2.12 10.26
N GLY A 229 -6.82 -2.13 9.07
CA GLY A 229 -6.18 -2.56 7.83
C GLY A 229 -5.82 -1.35 6.98
N LYS A 230 -4.68 -1.39 6.31
CA LYS A 230 -4.30 -0.39 5.30
C LYS A 230 -4.23 -1.06 3.94
N LEU A 231 -4.87 -0.47 2.94
CA LEU A 231 -4.75 -0.89 1.54
C LEU A 231 -4.07 0.22 0.75
N ASN A 232 -2.87 -0.08 0.25
CA ASN A 232 -2.09 0.84 -0.58
C ASN A 232 -2.21 0.43 -2.05
N LEU A 233 -2.53 1.37 -2.93
CA LEU A 233 -2.42 1.20 -4.36
C LEU A 233 -1.33 2.15 -4.86
N VAL A 234 -0.36 1.63 -5.60
CA VAL A 234 0.88 2.33 -5.93
C VAL A 234 1.03 2.34 -7.44
N ASP A 235 0.95 3.52 -8.05
CA ASP A 235 1.27 3.77 -9.45
C ASP A 235 2.69 4.31 -9.56
N LEU A 236 3.64 3.45 -9.94
CA LEU A 236 5.04 3.84 -10.02
C LEU A 236 5.32 4.68 -11.27
N ALA A 237 6.39 5.45 -11.22
CA ALA A 237 6.97 6.14 -12.36
C ALA A 237 7.44 5.14 -13.44
N GLY A 238 7.75 5.65 -14.64
CA GLY A 238 8.34 4.89 -15.73
C GLY A 238 9.66 4.23 -15.33
N SER A 239 9.82 2.95 -15.66
CA SER A 239 11.05 2.18 -15.39
C SER A 239 12.11 2.28 -16.49
N GLU A 240 11.86 3.06 -17.55
CA GLU A 240 12.77 3.18 -18.68
C GLU A 240 14.11 3.84 -18.30
N LYS A 241 15.16 3.49 -19.05
CA LYS A 241 16.50 4.06 -18.86
C LYS A 241 16.56 5.51 -19.32
N VAL A 242 17.18 6.37 -18.51
CA VAL A 242 17.39 7.80 -18.80
C VAL A 242 18.09 8.03 -20.14
N GLU A 243 19.04 7.17 -20.51
CA GLU A 243 19.83 7.25 -21.75
C GLU A 243 18.97 7.31 -23.02
N LYS A 244 17.79 6.67 -23.01
CA LYS A 244 16.88 6.67 -24.17
C LYS A 244 16.00 7.92 -24.27
N THR A 245 15.97 8.75 -23.23
CA THR A 245 15.05 9.90 -23.16
C THR A 245 15.58 11.15 -23.86
N GLY A 246 16.88 11.20 -24.19
CA GLY A 246 17.51 12.37 -24.80
C GLY A 246 17.37 13.66 -23.96
N ALA A 247 17.09 13.51 -22.66
CA ALA A 247 16.81 14.63 -21.77
C ALA A 247 18.09 15.38 -21.38
N GLU A 248 18.06 16.71 -21.46
CA GLU A 248 19.17 17.58 -21.06
C GLU A 248 18.81 18.47 -19.86
N GLY A 249 19.84 18.95 -19.16
CA GLY A 249 19.71 19.91 -18.05
C GLY A 249 18.84 19.40 -16.89
N ARG A 250 17.83 20.18 -16.50
CA ARG A 250 16.97 19.88 -15.34
C ARG A 250 16.17 18.57 -15.49
N VAL A 251 15.76 18.25 -16.71
CA VAL A 251 14.99 17.03 -17.02
C VAL A 251 15.85 15.78 -16.83
N LEU A 252 17.16 15.89 -17.08
CA LEU A 252 18.12 14.81 -16.83
C LEU A 252 18.26 14.50 -15.34
N GLU A 253 18.37 15.53 -14.49
CA GLU A 253 18.47 15.37 -13.03
C GLU A 253 17.19 14.78 -12.42
N GLU A 254 16.03 15.16 -12.96
CA GLU A 254 14.74 14.56 -12.62
C GLU A 254 14.72 13.07 -12.98
N ALA A 255 15.07 12.72 -14.21
CA ALA A 255 15.13 11.34 -14.70
C ALA A 255 16.11 10.48 -13.87
N LYS A 256 17.28 11.03 -13.50
CA LYS A 256 18.23 10.37 -12.60
C LYS A 256 17.61 10.11 -11.22
N THR A 257 16.86 11.06 -10.68
CA THR A 257 16.24 10.91 -9.35
C THR A 257 15.12 9.88 -9.36
N ILE A 258 14.33 9.83 -10.42
CA ILE A 258 13.30 8.80 -10.61
C ILE A 258 13.95 7.42 -10.70
N ASN A 259 14.98 7.28 -11.52
CA ASN A 259 15.68 6.01 -11.67
C ASN A 259 16.44 5.63 -10.40
N LYS A 260 16.89 6.59 -9.57
CA LYS A 260 17.42 6.31 -8.24
C LYS A 260 16.37 5.62 -7.36
N SER A 261 15.14 6.11 -7.32
CA SER A 261 14.08 5.52 -6.50
C SER A 261 13.71 4.09 -6.94
N LEU A 262 13.67 3.83 -8.26
CA LEU A 262 13.41 2.51 -8.83
C LEU A 262 14.62 1.56 -8.72
N SER A 263 15.84 2.08 -8.81
CA SER A 263 17.07 1.30 -8.58
C SER A 263 17.18 0.88 -7.12
N ALA A 264 16.85 1.77 -6.18
CA ALA A 264 16.75 1.43 -4.76
C ALA A 264 15.71 0.33 -4.52
N LEU A 265 14.56 0.39 -5.21
CA LEU A 265 13.56 -0.69 -5.18
C LEU A 265 14.14 -2.02 -5.66
N GLY A 266 14.86 -2.03 -6.79
CA GLY A 266 15.59 -3.20 -7.28
C GLY A 266 16.60 -3.75 -6.27
N ASN A 267 17.38 -2.88 -5.64
CA ASN A 267 18.37 -3.27 -4.63
C ASN A 267 17.72 -3.91 -3.39
N VAL A 268 16.57 -3.40 -2.95
CA VAL A 268 15.79 -3.99 -1.85
C VAL A 268 15.31 -5.40 -2.22
N ILE A 269 14.76 -5.60 -3.42
CA ILE A 269 14.32 -6.93 -3.89
C ILE A 269 15.51 -7.89 -4.00
N ASN A 270 16.64 -7.45 -4.52
CA ASN A 270 17.84 -8.26 -4.63
C ASN A 270 18.37 -8.66 -3.23
N ALA A 271 18.40 -7.73 -2.27
CA ALA A 271 18.80 -8.02 -0.90
C ALA A 271 17.83 -9.01 -0.20
N LEU A 272 16.54 -8.93 -0.49
CA LEU A 272 15.51 -9.83 0.05
C LEU A 272 15.57 -11.24 -0.57
N THR A 273 15.97 -11.37 -1.82
CA THR A 273 16.00 -12.64 -2.55
C THR A 273 17.32 -13.38 -2.43
N CYS A 274 18.45 -12.66 -2.38
CA CYS A 274 19.78 -13.26 -2.29
C CYS A 274 20.11 -13.84 -0.91
N GLY A 275 19.25 -13.64 0.11
CA GLY A 275 19.27 -14.35 1.39
C GLY A 275 20.68 -14.68 1.89
N SER A 276 21.50 -13.66 2.16
CA SER A 276 22.93 -13.90 2.32
C SER A 276 23.27 -14.67 3.59
N THR A 277 23.76 -15.88 3.36
CA THR A 277 24.73 -16.62 4.17
C THR A 277 25.89 -15.70 4.61
N GLY A 278 25.72 -14.95 5.70
CA GLY A 278 26.81 -14.22 6.35
C GLY A 278 26.50 -12.78 6.75
N ARG A 279 26.58 -12.54 8.06
CA ARG A 279 26.70 -11.26 8.79
C ARG A 279 25.77 -10.11 8.37
N GLY A 280 24.65 -9.99 9.10
CA GLY A 280 23.92 -8.73 9.28
C GLY A 280 23.22 -8.22 8.04
N ASN A 281 22.12 -8.87 7.64
CA ASN A 281 21.35 -8.59 6.43
C ASN A 281 20.60 -7.25 6.52
N HIS A 282 21.31 -6.12 6.37
CA HIS A 282 20.69 -4.80 6.30
C HIS A 282 20.06 -4.59 4.92
N ILE A 283 18.73 -4.49 4.90
CA ILE A 283 17.98 -4.21 3.67
C ILE A 283 17.93 -2.68 3.48
N PRO A 284 18.34 -2.15 2.32
CA PRO A 284 18.54 -0.72 2.10
C PRO A 284 17.23 0.05 1.83
N TYR A 285 16.20 -0.14 2.67
CA TYR A 285 14.93 0.60 2.53
C TYR A 285 15.09 2.12 2.64
N ARG A 286 16.20 2.62 3.20
CA ARG A 286 16.43 4.05 3.43
C ARG A 286 16.98 4.80 2.21
N ASP A 287 17.36 4.08 1.16
CA ASP A 287 17.99 4.66 -0.03
C ASP A 287 17.03 5.50 -0.87
N SER A 288 15.71 5.27 -0.72
CA SER A 288 14.67 6.12 -1.32
C SER A 288 13.44 6.27 -0.42
N LYS A 289 12.72 7.40 -0.53
CA LYS A 289 11.41 7.58 0.14
C LYS A 289 10.41 6.51 -0.29
N LEU A 290 10.46 6.10 -1.56
CA LEU A 290 9.61 5.05 -2.11
C LEU A 290 9.81 3.73 -1.35
N THR A 291 11.05 3.27 -1.22
CA THR A 291 11.36 2.01 -0.53
C THR A 291 11.08 2.09 0.96
N ARG A 292 11.21 3.28 1.58
CA ARG A 292 10.76 3.49 2.97
C ARG A 292 9.26 3.36 3.13
N ILE A 293 8.46 3.89 2.19
CA ILE A 293 6.99 3.78 2.25
C ILE A 293 6.54 2.34 2.00
N LEU A 294 7.20 1.66 1.07
CA LEU A 294 6.92 0.28 0.69
C LEU A 294 7.60 -0.77 1.57
N GLN A 295 8.31 -0.37 2.64
CA GLN A 295 9.02 -1.29 3.53
C GLN A 295 8.09 -2.38 4.09
N ASP A 296 6.87 -2.01 4.50
CA ASP A 296 5.88 -2.97 4.99
C ASP A 296 5.37 -3.92 3.87
N ALA A 297 5.39 -3.47 2.61
CA ALA A 297 4.95 -4.23 1.44
C ALA A 297 6.02 -5.22 0.93
N LEU A 298 7.30 -4.89 1.11
CA LEU A 298 8.42 -5.63 0.55
C LEU A 298 9.16 -6.36 1.67
N GLY A 299 8.67 -7.54 2.06
CA GLY A 299 9.25 -8.35 3.15
C GLY A 299 8.70 -8.06 4.56
N GLY A 300 7.74 -7.12 4.68
CA GLY A 300 7.09 -6.77 5.94
C GLY A 300 5.77 -7.50 6.22
N ASN A 301 4.86 -6.81 6.93
CA ASN A 301 3.51 -7.30 7.21
C ASN A 301 2.49 -6.63 6.28
N SER A 302 2.36 -7.17 5.07
CA SER A 302 1.38 -6.77 4.06
C SER A 302 1.18 -7.88 3.04
N ARG A 303 -0.04 -8.13 2.58
CA ARG A 303 -0.27 -8.93 1.38
C ARG A 303 0.01 -8.05 0.17
N THR A 304 1.06 -8.38 -0.58
CA THR A 304 1.51 -7.56 -1.70
C THR A 304 1.28 -8.26 -3.03
N ALA A 305 0.78 -7.51 -4.01
CA ALA A 305 0.75 -7.92 -5.39
C ALA A 305 1.43 -6.90 -6.30
N LEU A 306 2.13 -7.41 -7.31
CA LEU A 306 2.84 -6.65 -8.34
C LEU A 306 2.22 -6.94 -9.71
N LEU A 307 1.78 -5.89 -10.39
CA LEU A 307 1.32 -5.94 -11.77
C LEU A 307 2.40 -5.35 -12.68
N CYS A 308 3.11 -6.24 -13.38
CA CYS A 308 4.08 -5.90 -14.42
C CYS A 308 3.34 -5.52 -15.70
N CYS A 309 3.24 -4.23 -15.99
CA CYS A 309 2.66 -3.71 -17.23
C CYS A 309 3.73 -3.68 -18.33
N CYS A 310 3.44 -4.31 -19.47
CA CYS A 310 4.38 -4.46 -20.57
C CYS A 310 3.76 -4.03 -21.91
N SER A 311 4.59 -3.55 -22.84
CA SER A 311 4.20 -3.38 -24.23
C SER A 311 4.48 -4.68 -24.99
N PRO A 312 3.59 -5.13 -25.89
CA PRO A 312 3.86 -6.26 -26.76
C PRO A 312 4.72 -5.88 -27.98
N SER A 313 5.06 -4.61 -28.16
CA SER A 313 5.81 -4.15 -29.34
C SER A 313 7.29 -4.55 -29.30
N PRO A 314 7.88 -5.02 -30.42
CA PRO A 314 9.32 -5.26 -30.53
C PRO A 314 10.18 -4.05 -30.20
N SER A 315 9.73 -2.83 -30.53
CA SER A 315 10.44 -1.58 -30.20
C SER A 315 10.63 -1.31 -28.71
N ASN A 316 9.80 -1.94 -27.89
CA ASN A 316 9.80 -1.81 -26.44
C ASN A 316 10.25 -3.12 -25.75
N SER A 317 10.84 -4.04 -26.51
CA SER A 317 11.14 -5.37 -26.01
C SER A 317 12.20 -5.38 -24.91
N SER A 318 13.24 -4.53 -24.99
CA SER A 318 14.28 -4.44 -23.96
C SER A 318 13.73 -4.00 -22.59
N GLU A 319 12.81 -3.03 -22.59
CA GLU A 319 12.21 -2.46 -21.39
C GLU A 319 11.16 -3.42 -20.79
N SER A 320 10.38 -4.08 -21.65
CA SER A 320 9.46 -5.13 -21.24
C SER A 320 10.22 -6.31 -20.64
N LEU A 321 11.32 -6.77 -21.25
CA LEU A 321 12.18 -7.80 -20.69
C LEU A 321 12.74 -7.41 -19.30
N SER A 322 13.17 -6.16 -19.13
CA SER A 322 13.65 -5.65 -17.85
C SER A 322 12.55 -5.66 -16.78
N THR A 323 11.33 -5.29 -17.17
CA THR A 323 10.13 -5.34 -16.30
C THR A 323 9.80 -6.77 -15.88
N LEU A 324 9.85 -7.72 -16.81
CA LEU A 324 9.58 -9.13 -16.58
C LEU A 324 10.63 -9.77 -15.65
N ARG A 325 11.92 -9.49 -15.88
CA ARG A 325 13.01 -9.94 -14.99
C ARG A 325 12.85 -9.40 -13.57
N PHE A 326 12.47 -8.13 -13.43
CA PHE A 326 12.15 -7.55 -12.12
C PHE A 326 10.99 -8.28 -11.44
N GLY A 327 9.89 -8.54 -12.16
CA GLY A 327 8.76 -9.33 -11.66
C GLY A 327 9.17 -10.72 -11.17
N ALA A 328 10.00 -11.43 -11.95
CA ALA A 328 10.52 -12.74 -11.58
C ALA A 328 11.39 -12.73 -10.31
N SER A 329 12.11 -11.63 -10.05
CA SER A 329 12.81 -11.43 -8.78
C SER A 329 11.83 -11.17 -7.63
N CYS A 330 10.82 -10.32 -7.81
CA CYS A 330 9.81 -10.03 -6.78
C CYS A 330 9.04 -11.28 -6.33
N ARG A 331 8.73 -12.22 -7.23
CA ARG A 331 8.02 -13.48 -6.91
C ARG A 331 8.75 -14.33 -5.86
N ARG A 332 10.07 -14.16 -5.73
CA ARG A 332 10.91 -14.91 -4.77
C ARG A 332 10.98 -14.25 -3.39
N VAL A 333 10.35 -13.10 -3.19
CA VAL A 333 10.32 -12.39 -1.90
C VAL A 333 9.22 -12.95 -1.01
N TRP A 334 9.59 -13.36 0.19
CA TRP A 334 8.69 -13.86 1.22
C TRP A 334 8.05 -12.73 2.02
N ILE A 335 6.76 -12.87 2.35
CA ILE A 335 6.02 -11.89 3.16
C ILE A 335 5.32 -12.54 4.35
N LEU A 336 5.17 -11.76 5.42
CA LEU A 336 4.58 -12.18 6.68
C LEU A 336 3.28 -11.42 7.00
N SER A 337 2.16 -11.85 6.42
CA SER A 337 0.85 -11.26 6.73
C SER A 337 0.32 -11.73 8.10
N LYS A 338 0.13 -10.81 9.04
CA LYS A 338 -0.41 -11.03 10.40
C LYS A 338 -1.51 -10.01 10.71
N PHE A 339 -2.56 -10.46 11.42
CA PHE A 339 -3.63 -9.60 11.92
C PHE A 339 -3.12 -8.49 12.85
N LYS A 340 -3.56 -7.25 12.62
CA LYS A 340 -3.36 -6.14 13.56
C LYS A 340 -4.59 -5.99 14.46
N CYS A 341 -4.46 -6.42 15.71
CA CYS A 341 -5.42 -6.09 16.77
C CYS A 341 -4.82 -5.01 17.67
N LEU A 342 -5.34 -3.78 17.60
CA LEU A 342 -5.04 -2.78 18.61
C LEU A 342 -5.94 -3.09 19.81
N ARG A 343 -5.34 -3.43 20.95
CA ARG A 343 -6.08 -3.34 22.20
C ARG A 343 -6.39 -1.86 22.39
N SER A 344 -7.68 -1.53 22.41
CA SER A 344 -8.16 -0.26 22.93
C SER A 344 -7.39 0.08 24.21
N CYS A 345 -6.74 1.25 24.25
CA CYS A 345 -6.21 1.84 25.47
C CYS A 345 -7.38 2.23 26.37
N LEU A 346 -8.09 1.24 26.92
CA LEU A 346 -8.92 1.40 28.09
C LEU A 346 -8.04 1.04 29.29
N TYR A 347 -7.60 2.07 30.00
CA TYR A 347 -7.17 2.07 31.40
C TYR A 347 -6.91 0.67 32.00
N LYS A 348 -5.71 0.13 31.81
CA LYS A 348 -5.20 -0.94 32.68
C LYS A 348 -3.74 -0.67 33.02
N ARG A 349 -3.56 0.07 34.11
CA ARG A 349 -2.43 -0.16 35.02
C ARG A 349 -2.66 -1.56 35.63
N GLU A 350 -2.19 -2.60 34.98
CA GLU A 350 -2.02 -3.91 35.62
C GLU A 350 -0.58 -4.37 35.44
N PHE A 351 -0.02 -4.72 36.59
CA PHE A 351 1.33 -5.19 36.86
C PHE A 351 1.85 -6.20 35.83
N PHE A 352 2.99 -5.89 35.20
CA PHE A 352 3.79 -6.89 34.52
C PHE A 352 4.80 -7.46 35.53
N LEU A 353 4.47 -8.60 36.14
CA LEU A 353 5.44 -9.44 36.82
C LEU A 353 6.19 -10.22 35.72
N ILE A 354 7.41 -9.78 35.41
CA ILE A 354 8.33 -10.50 34.54
C ILE A 354 8.82 -11.72 35.32
N LEU A 355 8.37 -12.92 34.93
CA LEU A 355 9.07 -14.17 35.27
C LEU A 355 10.28 -14.30 34.35
N ALA A 356 11.47 -13.98 34.86
CA ALA A 356 12.73 -14.41 34.27
C ALA A 356 13.12 -15.77 34.90
N PRO A 357 13.61 -16.75 34.12
CA PRO A 357 14.08 -18.01 34.67
C PRO A 357 15.42 -17.80 35.39
N SER A 358 15.42 -17.98 36.71
CA SER A 358 16.64 -17.97 37.53
C SER A 358 17.43 -19.27 37.32
N LYS A 359 18.63 -19.15 36.75
CA LYS A 359 19.71 -20.13 36.90
C LYS A 359 20.32 -19.96 38.29
N ASN A 360 19.95 -20.80 39.25
CA ASN A 360 20.90 -21.49 40.14
C ASN A 360 20.18 -22.28 41.24
N ARG A 361 20.70 -23.49 41.46
CA ARG A 361 20.36 -24.37 42.58
C ARG A 361 20.94 -23.81 43.88
N ASN A 362 20.25 -24.10 44.98
CA ASN A 362 20.65 -23.99 46.39
C ASN A 362 20.41 -22.63 47.10
N GLN A 363 19.20 -22.45 47.66
CA GLN A 363 18.93 -22.07 49.07
C GLN A 363 17.42 -21.73 49.27
N PRO A 364 16.84 -21.87 50.48
CA PRO A 364 15.42 -21.61 50.72
C PRO A 364 15.16 -20.13 51.05
N THR A 365 14.42 -19.42 50.20
CA THR A 365 14.07 -18.00 50.44
C THR A 365 12.72 -17.85 51.15
N LYS A 366 12.75 -17.24 52.34
CA LYS A 366 11.59 -16.75 53.09
C LYS A 366 10.83 -15.66 52.32
N MET A 367 9.51 -15.72 52.36
CA MET A 367 8.61 -14.74 51.73
C MET A 367 8.40 -13.54 52.68
N LEU A 368 8.90 -12.36 52.31
CA LEU A 368 8.65 -11.09 53.00
C LEU A 368 7.75 -10.20 52.14
N LEU A 369 6.51 -9.97 52.60
CA LEU A 369 5.55 -9.06 51.99
C LEU A 369 5.77 -7.63 52.52
N HIS A 370 6.33 -6.74 51.69
CA HIS A 370 6.32 -5.30 51.94
C HIS A 370 5.14 -4.64 51.21
N LYS A 371 4.21 -4.02 51.97
CA LYS A 371 3.17 -3.12 51.45
C LYS A 371 3.77 -1.75 51.12
N PRO A 372 3.44 -1.12 49.97
CA PRO A 372 3.65 0.30 49.79
C PRO A 372 2.40 1.10 50.16
N PHE A 373 2.62 2.04 51.07
CA PHE A 373 1.75 3.16 51.43
C PHE A 373 1.77 4.19 50.29
N LEU A 374 0.63 4.75 49.87
CA LEU A 374 0.58 6.09 49.26
C LEU A 374 -0.81 6.74 49.39
N ARG A 375 -0.83 7.76 50.25
CA ARG A 375 -1.82 8.82 50.50
C ARG A 375 -2.53 9.34 49.23
N CYS A 376 -3.86 9.28 49.22
CA CYS A 376 -4.70 10.22 48.48
C CYS A 376 -4.87 11.51 49.31
N ARG A 377 -4.47 12.65 48.75
CA ARG A 377 -4.80 13.99 49.25
C ARG A 377 -6.06 14.50 48.54
N LYS A 378 -7.12 14.75 49.33
CA LYS A 378 -8.08 15.89 49.36
C LYS A 378 -9.38 15.41 50.02
N PRO A 379 -9.96 16.19 50.96
CA PRO A 379 -10.94 17.18 50.51
C PRO A 379 -10.92 18.49 51.31
N TRP A 380 -11.28 19.58 50.64
CA TRP A 380 -11.80 20.78 51.29
C TRP A 380 -12.84 21.41 50.37
N LYS A 381 -14.10 21.42 50.81
CA LYS A 381 -15.12 22.43 50.48
C LYS A 381 -16.29 22.28 51.46
N ASN A 382 -16.40 23.29 52.32
CA ASN A 382 -17.58 23.59 53.12
C ASN A 382 -18.73 24.04 52.21
N SER A 383 -19.93 23.53 52.43
CA SER A 383 -21.19 24.28 52.34
C SER A 383 -22.34 23.40 52.83
N ARG A 384 -22.95 23.81 53.96
CA ARG A 384 -24.30 23.36 54.35
C ARG A 384 -25.32 23.93 53.34
N PRO A 385 -26.49 23.30 53.23
CA PRO A 385 -27.64 23.94 53.86
C PRO A 385 -28.48 22.97 54.70
N SER A 386 -29.30 23.59 55.54
CA SER A 386 -30.16 23.04 56.57
C SER A 386 -31.61 22.85 56.12
N LEU A 387 -32.33 22.07 56.94
CA LEU A 387 -33.77 22.09 57.23
C LEU A 387 -34.74 21.27 56.34
N ASP A 388 -35.35 20.33 57.07
CA ASP A 388 -36.78 20.07 57.15
C ASP A 388 -37.48 19.03 56.26
N SER A 389 -37.87 17.98 56.99
CA SER A 389 -39.21 17.40 57.00
C SER A 389 -39.59 16.46 55.86
N LEU A 390 -39.67 15.16 56.18
CA LEU A 390 -40.86 14.37 55.85
C LEU A 390 -40.93 13.11 56.71
N ARG A 391 -41.81 13.21 57.71
CA ARG A 391 -42.28 12.15 58.60
C ARG A 391 -42.89 11.01 57.78
N LYS A 392 -42.50 9.77 58.08
CA LYS A 392 -43.24 8.56 57.71
C LYS A 392 -44.28 8.23 58.79
N ARG A 393 -45.55 8.53 58.50
CA ARG A 393 -46.82 7.89 58.93
C ARG A 393 -47.78 8.24 57.78
N MET A 394 -48.62 7.36 57.23
CA MET A 394 -49.26 6.17 57.76
C MET A 394 -49.73 5.30 56.59
N ARG A 395 -49.92 4.00 56.87
CA ARG A 395 -50.93 3.15 56.21
C ARG A 395 -52.30 3.80 56.36
N LEU A 396 -52.94 4.13 55.24
CA LEU A 396 -54.30 3.72 54.82
C LEU A 396 -54.59 4.32 53.45
#